data_AF-A0A2S9PTH7-F1
#
_entry.id   AF-A0A2S9PTH7-F1
#
_cell.length_a   1.000
_cell.length_b   1.000
_cell.length_c   1.000
_cell.angle_alpha   90.00
_cell.angle_beta   90.00
_cell.angle_gamma   90.00
#
_symmetry.space_group_name_H-M   'P 1'
#
loop_
_entity.id
_entity.type
_entity.pdbx_description
1 polymer ?
#
loop_
_entity_poly.entity_id
_entity_poly.type
_entity_poly.pdbx_seq_one_letter_code
_entity_poly.pdbx_strand_id
1 'polypeptide(L)'
;MFPSAGPEPVSPICSAKGCRAAAVWVLAWNNPKLHTPERRKTWLACEEHREHLSQFLGVRGFLKDVVTLGEWERRAQDGAGPGA
;
A
#
# COMPACT_ATOMS: atom_id res chain seq x y z
N MET A 1 10.79 36.85 2.96
CA MET A 1 11.38 35.71 3.70
C MET A 1 10.25 34.71 3.85
N PHE A 2 10.19 33.68 3.01
CA PHE A 2 9.13 32.66 3.09
C PHE A 2 9.77 31.39 3.64
N PRO A 3 9.29 30.81 4.75
CA PRO A 3 9.79 29.52 5.18
C PRO A 3 9.32 28.48 4.17
N SER A 4 10.26 27.92 3.40
CA SER A 4 10.01 26.69 2.67
C SER A 4 9.79 25.58 3.70
N ALA A 5 8.52 25.27 3.99
CA ALA A 5 8.18 24.00 4.60
C ALA A 5 8.61 22.92 3.61
N GLY A 6 9.75 22.26 3.87
CA GLY A 6 10.11 21.04 3.17
C GLY A 6 8.96 20.02 3.33
N PRO A 7 8.76 19.11 2.37
CA PRO A 7 7.73 18.09 2.52
C PRO A 7 8.11 17.23 3.72
N GLU A 8 7.42 17.44 4.84
CA GLU A 8 7.52 16.51 5.95
C GLU A 8 7.06 15.15 5.44
N PRO A 9 7.84 14.08 5.62
CA PRO A 9 7.45 12.76 5.16
C PRO A 9 6.23 12.31 5.96
N VAL A 10 5.05 12.58 5.41
CA VAL A 10 3.79 12.08 5.96
C VAL A 10 3.86 10.57 5.86
N SER A 11 4.07 9.90 6.99
CA SER A 11 4.08 8.44 7.03
C SER A 11 2.78 7.94 6.42
N PRO A 12 2.85 6.96 5.50
CA PRO A 12 1.65 6.46 4.85
C PRO A 12 0.64 5.96 5.89
N ILE A 13 -0.62 6.28 5.67
CA ILE A 13 -1.69 5.98 6.61
C ILE A 13 -2.38 4.68 6.21
N CYS A 14 -2.83 3.91 7.19
CA CYS A 14 -3.61 2.71 6.94
C CYS A 14 -4.87 3.01 6.09
N SER A 15 -5.09 2.20 5.06
CA SER A 15 -6.26 2.25 4.18
C SER A 15 -7.55 1.71 4.82
N ALA A 16 -7.47 1.14 6.03
CA ALA A 16 -8.66 0.71 6.75
C ALA A 16 -9.55 1.93 7.05
N LYS A 17 -10.86 1.78 6.82
CA LYS A 17 -11.82 2.88 6.99
C LYS A 17 -11.78 3.40 8.43
N GLY A 18 -11.49 4.69 8.59
CA GLY A 18 -11.43 5.35 9.90
C GLY A 18 -10.14 5.10 10.68
N CYS A 19 -9.20 4.31 10.16
CA CYS A 19 -7.89 4.15 10.77
C CYS A 19 -6.97 5.31 10.35
N ARG A 20 -6.23 5.85 11.32
CA ARG A 20 -5.21 6.88 11.10
C ARG A 20 -3.81 6.45 11.56
N ALA A 21 -3.66 5.17 11.90
CA ALA A 21 -2.37 4.62 12.29
C ALA A 21 -1.40 4.59 11.11
N ALA A 22 -0.11 4.71 11.41
CA ALA A 22 0.95 4.54 10.43
C ALA A 22 0.89 3.12 9.84
N ALA A 23 0.91 3.05 8.51
CA ALA A 23 1.00 1.79 7.80
C ALA A 23 2.43 1.28 7.83
N VAL A 24 2.57 -0.02 8.08
CA VAL A 24 3.85 -0.73 8.03
C VAL A 24 3.78 -1.95 7.11
N TRP A 25 2.61 -2.23 6.54
CA TRP A 25 2.33 -3.33 5.64
C TRP A 25 1.71 -2.81 4.35
N VAL A 26 2.00 -3.51 3.26
CA VAL A 26 1.49 -3.26 1.92
C VAL A 26 0.87 -4.54 1.40
N LEU A 27 -0.41 -4.47 1.06
CA LEU A 27 -1.18 -5.57 0.49
C LEU A 27 -1.39 -5.29 -1.00
N ALA A 28 -0.71 -6.04 -1.85
CA ALA A 28 -0.96 -6.01 -3.28
C ALA A 28 -2.16 -6.89 -3.61
N TRP A 29 -3.10 -6.36 -4.38
CA TRP A 29 -4.32 -7.05 -4.75
C TRP A 29 -4.77 -6.71 -6.17
N ASN A 30 -5.53 -7.63 -6.77
CA ASN A 30 -6.13 -7.46 -8.08
C ASN A 30 -7.53 -8.06 -8.07
N ASN A 31 -8.51 -7.27 -8.49
CA ASN A 31 -9.88 -7.73 -8.70
C ASN A 31 -10.07 -8.00 -10.19
N PRO A 32 -10.04 -9.27 -10.65
CA PRO A 32 -10.12 -9.60 -12.08
C PRO A 32 -11.48 -9.25 -12.70
N LYS A 33 -12.51 -8.97 -11.87
CA LYS A 33 -13.82 -8.53 -12.36
C LYS A 33 -13.83 -7.07 -12.80
N LEU A 34 -12.87 -6.26 -12.32
CA LEU A 34 -12.81 -4.80 -12.57
C LEU A 34 -11.49 -4.35 -13.20
N HIS A 35 -10.44 -5.14 -13.07
CA HIS A 35 -9.08 -4.78 -13.46
C HIS A 35 -8.48 -5.90 -14.31
N THR A 36 -7.71 -5.52 -15.33
CA THR A 36 -6.86 -6.46 -16.06
C THR A 36 -5.87 -7.14 -15.10
N PRO A 37 -5.39 -8.36 -15.40
CA PRO A 37 -4.46 -9.08 -14.51
C PRO A 37 -3.13 -8.34 -14.28
N GLU A 38 -2.77 -7.44 -15.18
CA GLU A 38 -1.59 -6.56 -15.09
C GLU A 38 -1.80 -5.38 -14.12
N ARG A 39 -3.05 -4.95 -13.89
CA ARG A 39 -3.38 -3.83 -12.99
C ARG A 39 -3.51 -4.32 -11.55
N ARG A 40 -2.43 -4.19 -10.78
CA ARG A 40 -2.40 -4.46 -9.33
C ARG A 40 -2.54 -3.16 -8.56
N LYS A 41 -3.46 -3.13 -7.60
CA LYS A 41 -3.57 -2.05 -6.63
C LYS A 41 -2.85 -2.45 -5.34
N THR A 42 -2.46 -1.44 -4.58
CA THR A 42 -1.84 -1.61 -3.27
C THR A 42 -2.68 -0.92 -2.20
N TRP A 43 -2.89 -1.62 -1.09
CA TRP A 43 -3.47 -1.07 0.13
C TRP A 43 -2.45 -1.06 1.24
N LEU A 44 -2.49 -0.01 2.06
CA LEU A 44 -1.58 0.19 3.17
C LEU A 44 -2.26 -0.26 4.46
N ALA A 45 -1.56 -0.96 5.34
CA ALA A 45 -2.10 -1.46 6.59
C ALA A 45 -1.15 -1.23 7.76
N CYS A 46 -1.71 -0.87 8.92
CA CYS A 46 -1.00 -0.99 10.19
C CYS A 46 -1.00 -2.46 10.66
N GLU A 47 -0.27 -2.75 11.74
CA GLU A 47 -0.17 -4.11 12.28
C GLU A 47 -1.55 -4.69 12.66
N GLU A 48 -2.40 -3.90 13.31
CA GLU A 48 -3.75 -4.31 13.69
C GLU A 48 -4.65 -4.67 12.50
N HIS A 49 -4.57 -3.92 11.40
CA HIS A 49 -5.51 -4.08 10.28
C HIS A 49 -4.98 -4.96 9.16
N ARG A 50 -3.70 -5.36 9.20
CA ARG A 50 -3.09 -6.24 8.20
C ARG A 50 -3.89 -7.52 8.02
N GLU A 51 -4.19 -8.22 9.11
CA GLU A 51 -4.87 -9.51 9.07
C GLU A 51 -6.29 -9.37 8.53
N HIS A 52 -7.04 -8.37 9.00
CA HIS A 52 -8.40 -8.10 8.54
C HIS A 52 -8.45 -7.84 7.03
N LEU A 53 -7.60 -6.95 6.53
CA LEU A 53 -7.56 -6.62 5.10
C LEU A 53 -7.08 -7.81 4.25
N SER A 54 -6.10 -8.57 4.75
CA SER A 54 -5.60 -9.78 4.09
C SER A 54 -6.69 -10.83 3.97
N GLN A 55 -7.43 -11.10 5.05
CA GLN A 55 -8.57 -12.02 5.04
C GLN A 55 -9.65 -11.56 4.07
N PHE A 56 -10.03 -10.27 4.11
CA PHE A 56 -11.04 -9.69 3.22
C PHE A 56 -10.70 -9.88 1.72
N LEU A 57 -9.43 -9.72 1.36
CA LEU A 57 -8.94 -9.91 0.00
C LEU A 57 -8.74 -11.39 -0.34
N GLY A 58 -8.30 -12.19 0.64
CA GLY A 58 -8.01 -13.62 0.51
C GLY A 58 -9.27 -14.45 0.24
N VAL A 59 -10.34 -14.23 0.99
CA VAL A 59 -11.62 -14.95 0.78
C VAL A 59 -12.24 -14.69 -0.59
N ARG A 60 -11.86 -13.58 -1.24
CA ARG A 60 -12.31 -13.23 -2.60
C ARG A 60 -11.31 -13.63 -3.69
N GLY A 61 -10.14 -14.17 -3.32
CA GLY A 61 -9.07 -14.50 -4.26
C GLY A 61 -8.40 -13.29 -4.90
N PHE A 62 -8.53 -12.10 -4.29
CA PHE A 62 -7.97 -10.86 -4.83
C PHE A 62 -6.57 -10.57 -4.30
N LEU A 63 -6.21 -11.15 -3.16
CA LEU A 63 -4.89 -10.96 -2.55
C LEU A 63 -3.80 -11.56 -3.45
N LYS A 64 -2.75 -10.80 -3.70
CA LYS A 64 -1.60 -11.22 -4.51
C LYS A 64 -0.32 -11.33 -3.69
N ASP A 65 -0.03 -10.32 -2.88
CA ASP A 65 1.19 -10.28 -2.07
C ASP A 65 0.96 -9.45 -0.81
N VAL A 66 1.69 -9.78 0.26
CA VAL A 66 1.69 -9.02 1.51
C VAL A 66 3.14 -8.85 1.95
N VAL A 67 3.61 -7.61 1.90
CA VAL A 67 5.01 -7.26 2.23
C VAL A 67 5.05 -6.09 3.20
N THR A 68 6.18 -5.91 3.87
CA THR A 68 6.38 -4.73 4.70
C THR A 68 6.48 -3.48 3.83
N LEU A 69 6.11 -2.33 4.40
CA LEU A 69 6.22 -1.05 3.73
C LEU A 69 7.66 -0.77 3.29
N GLY A 70 8.64 -0.95 4.19
CA GLY A 70 10.05 -0.72 3.85
C GLY A 70 10.55 -1.62 2.72
N GLU A 71 10.08 -2.87 2.64
CA GLU A 71 10.42 -3.74 1.51
C GLU A 71 9.77 -3.28 0.20
N TRP A 72 8.51 -2.86 0.26
CA TRP A 72 7.80 -2.34 -0.91
C TRP A 72 8.42 -1.02 -1.41
N GLU A 73 8.77 -0.11 -0.52
CA GLU A 73 9.47 1.15 -0.84
C GLU A 73 10.83 0.87 -1.47
N ARG A 74 11.58 -0.09 -0.93
CA ARG A 74 12.86 -0.53 -1.53
C ARG A 74 12.65 -1.09 -2.94
N ARG A 75 11.69 -2.00 -3.13
CA ARG A 75 11.34 -2.53 -4.48
C ARG A 75 10.93 -1.41 -5.45
N ALA A 76 10.26 -0.37 -4.97
CA ALA A 76 9.88 0.79 -5.78
C ALA A 76 11.08 1.69 -6.14
N GLN A 77 12.06 1.81 -5.24
CA GLN A 77 13.30 2.57 -5.45
C GLN A 77 14.28 1.82 -6.38
N ASP A 78 14.44 0.52 -6.19
CA ASP A 78 15.29 -0.36 -7.02
C ASP A 78 14.75 -0.49 -8.46
N GLY A 79 13.48 -0.17 -8.69
CA GLY A 79 12.84 -0.13 -9.99
C GLY A 79 12.91 1.23 -10.69
N ALA A 80 13.94 2.05 -10.43
CA ALA A 80 14.13 3.42 -10.94
C ALA A 80 13.40 3.72 -12.27
N GLY A 81 12.18 4.25 -12.11
CA GLY A 81 11.39 4.92 -13.14
C GLY A 81 11.80 6.40 -13.26
N PRO A 82 11.06 7.23 -14.02
CA PRO A 82 9.61 7.19 -14.07
C PRO A 82 9.04 6.96 -15.48
N GLY A 83 7.91 6.26 -15.55
CA GLY A 83 6.93 6.55 -16.58
C GLY A 83 6.38 7.96 -16.33
N ALA A 84 6.93 8.93 -17.06
CA ALA A 84 6.26 10.18 -17.41
C ALA A 84 5.29 9.93 -18.58
#